data_AF-A0A9J6GPN2-F1
#
_entry.id   AF-A0A9J6GPN2-F1
#
_cell.length_a   1.000
_cell.length_b   1.000
_cell.length_c   1.000
_cell.angle_alpha   90.00
_cell.angle_beta   90.00
_cell.angle_gamma   90.00
#
_symmetry.space_group_name_H-M   'P 1'
#
loop_
_entity.id
_entity.type
_entity.pdbx_description
1 polymer ?
#
loop_
_entity_poly.entity_id
_entity_poly.type
_entity_poly.pdbx_seq_one_letter_code
_entity_poly.pdbx_strand_id
1 'polypeptide(L)'
;MDTDNGGWTVIQRRGQFGNPVYYFYRNWTEYARGFGDPAKEHWIGNNVLHALTGGHEQMALRVVLTNHTGGSVSVDYNRFQVGSEEEFFKLTLREFLGPPGWEALSNGHNCGFTTFDQDHDKDEENCAVTYRGAGWYSACHRANLNGLNYNGFHESYGDGIEWSQRGSDGLRYDYSYPSVQMMIRPAPPQIDRRSNTSSKPSGDWKRKSAQRKRNNTSASWVP
;
A
#
# COMPACT_ATOMS: atom_id res chain seq x y z
N MET A 1 6.72 16.40 10.45
CA MET A 1 5.42 15.81 10.82
C MET A 1 4.44 16.05 9.66
N ASP A 2 4.87 15.92 8.39
CA ASP A 2 4.17 16.58 7.28
C ASP A 2 3.89 15.63 6.11
N THR A 3 3.00 14.70 6.35
CA THR A 3 2.23 13.99 5.31
C THR A 3 0.77 13.89 5.80
N ASP A 4 -0.18 14.44 5.03
CA ASP A 4 -1.64 14.34 5.21
C ASP A 4 -2.16 14.40 6.67
N ASN A 5 -2.02 15.56 7.31
CA ASN A 5 -2.42 15.85 8.70
C ASN A 5 -1.59 15.14 9.80
N GLY A 6 -0.45 14.53 9.46
CA GLY A 6 0.44 13.91 10.42
C GLY A 6 -0.13 12.63 11.04
N GLY A 7 0.34 12.26 12.23
CA GLY A 7 -0.12 11.07 12.97
C GLY A 7 0.37 9.73 12.41
N TRP A 8 1.23 9.74 11.40
CA TRP A 8 1.84 8.54 10.84
C TRP A 8 3.01 8.05 11.70
N THR A 9 2.95 6.78 12.10
CA THR A 9 4.07 6.06 12.72
C THR A 9 4.82 5.31 11.63
N VAL A 10 6.10 5.63 11.43
CA VAL A 10 6.96 4.94 10.45
C VAL A 10 7.37 3.58 10.99
N ILE A 11 6.88 2.51 10.35
CA ILE A 11 7.13 1.13 10.76
C ILE A 11 8.28 0.48 9.98
N GLN A 12 8.58 1.01 8.80
CA GLN A 12 9.71 0.59 7.98
C GLN A 12 10.22 1.79 7.18
N ARG A 13 11.54 1.88 7.04
CA ARG A 13 12.20 2.82 6.13
C ARG A 13 13.40 2.15 5.48
N ARG A 14 13.52 2.30 4.16
CA ARG A 14 14.70 1.92 3.36
C ARG A 14 15.23 3.14 2.62
N GLY A 15 16.54 3.21 2.43
CA GLY A 15 17.18 4.30 1.70
C GLY A 15 18.69 4.19 1.67
N GLN A 16 19.37 5.23 1.18
CA GLN A 16 20.82 5.24 1.01
C GLN A 16 21.50 5.83 2.25
N PHE A 17 21.64 5.02 3.31
CA PHE A 17 22.15 5.47 4.63
C PHE A 17 23.50 4.86 5.02
N GLY A 18 24.20 4.24 4.07
CA GLY A 18 25.55 3.66 4.27
C GLY A 18 25.57 2.24 4.86
N ASN A 19 24.41 1.59 4.98
CA ASN A 19 24.33 0.18 5.34
C ASN A 19 24.72 -0.72 4.14
N PRO A 20 25.18 -1.96 4.38
CA PRO A 20 25.42 -2.91 3.31
C PRO A 20 24.12 -3.28 2.58
N VAL A 21 24.24 -3.70 1.31
CA VAL A 21 23.11 -4.08 0.45
C VAL A 21 22.16 -5.11 1.09
N TYR A 22 22.71 -6.02 1.88
CA TYR A 22 22.01 -7.12 2.57
C TYR A 22 21.57 -6.79 4.00
N TYR A 23 21.55 -5.51 4.40
CA TYR A 23 21.29 -5.11 5.79
C TYR A 23 19.94 -5.58 6.36
N PHE A 24 18.94 -5.81 5.50
CA PHE A 24 17.62 -6.34 5.88
C PHE A 24 17.51 -7.87 5.78
N TYR A 25 18.54 -8.58 5.29
CA TYR A 25 18.52 -10.03 5.24
C TYR A 25 18.82 -10.61 6.63
N ARG A 26 17.78 -10.63 7.47
CA ARG A 26 17.82 -10.85 8.92
C ARG A 26 16.94 -12.02 9.33
N ASN A 27 17.23 -12.59 10.49
CA ASN A 27 16.52 -13.76 10.99
C ASN A 27 15.17 -13.40 11.64
N TRP A 28 14.39 -14.43 11.99
CA TRP A 28 13.08 -14.29 12.65
C TRP A 28 13.14 -13.45 13.92
N THR A 29 14.12 -13.72 14.78
CA THR A 29 14.25 -13.07 16.08
C THR A 29 14.49 -11.56 15.93
N GLU A 30 15.32 -11.16 14.98
CA GLU A 30 15.57 -9.75 14.67
C GLU A 30 14.33 -9.08 14.07
N TYR A 31 13.60 -9.75 13.17
CA TYR A 31 12.34 -9.22 12.63
C TYR A 31 11.23 -9.12 13.68
N ALA A 32 11.17 -10.06 14.63
CA ALA A 32 10.22 -10.02 15.74
C ALA A 32 10.50 -8.84 16.68
N ARG A 33 11.78 -8.60 17.02
CA ARG A 33 12.22 -7.54 17.94
C ARG A 33 12.32 -6.15 17.31
N GLY A 34 12.58 -6.08 16.01
CA GLY A 34 12.92 -4.84 15.32
C GLY A 34 14.43 -4.57 15.32
N PHE A 35 14.87 -3.77 14.36
CA PHE A 35 16.29 -3.42 14.17
C PHE A 35 16.45 -2.11 13.41
N GLY A 36 17.65 -1.56 13.47
CA GLY A 36 18.03 -0.33 12.77
C GLY A 36 17.81 0.95 13.57
N ASP A 37 17.91 2.07 12.87
CA ASP A 37 17.82 3.42 13.45
C ASP A 37 16.58 4.11 12.88
N PRO A 38 15.59 4.50 13.70
CA PRO A 38 14.38 5.19 13.24
C PRO A 38 14.63 6.48 12.44
N ALA A 39 15.81 7.09 12.57
CA ALA A 39 16.22 8.24 11.76
C ALA A 39 16.77 7.84 10.37
N LYS A 40 17.13 6.57 10.16
CA LYS A 40 17.75 6.02 8.93
C LYS A 40 16.92 4.84 8.40
N GLU A 41 17.53 3.67 8.17
CA GLU A 41 16.78 2.45 7.85
C GLU A 41 16.48 1.65 9.11
N HIS A 42 15.22 1.23 9.23
CA HIS A 42 14.76 0.41 10.35
C HIS A 42 13.54 -0.44 9.98
N TRP A 43 13.35 -1.48 10.79
CA TRP A 43 12.11 -2.23 10.93
C TRP A 43 11.65 -2.13 12.38
N ILE A 44 10.40 -1.74 12.61
CA ILE A 44 9.89 -1.49 13.97
C ILE A 44 9.79 -2.76 14.84
N GLY A 45 9.74 -3.94 14.22
CA GLY A 45 9.56 -5.22 14.91
C GLY A 45 8.13 -5.75 14.81
N ASN A 46 8.00 -7.05 14.52
CA ASN A 46 6.68 -7.67 14.33
C ASN A 46 5.87 -7.72 15.62
N ASN A 47 6.52 -7.85 16.78
CA ASN A 47 5.86 -7.76 18.08
C ASN A 47 5.22 -6.38 18.30
N VAL A 48 5.91 -5.32 17.89
CA VAL A 48 5.40 -3.95 17.97
C VAL A 48 4.26 -3.75 16.95
N LEU A 49 4.40 -4.28 15.73
CA LEU A 49 3.33 -4.24 14.72
C LEU A 49 2.05 -4.93 15.22
N HIS A 50 2.18 -6.11 15.81
CA HIS A 50 1.05 -6.83 16.39
C HIS A 50 0.37 -5.98 17.47
N ALA A 51 1.14 -5.45 18.42
CA ALA A 51 0.59 -4.61 19.49
C ALA A 51 -0.11 -3.34 18.98
N LEU A 52 0.46 -2.67 17.96
CA LEU A 52 -0.09 -1.45 17.40
C LEU A 52 -1.32 -1.68 16.51
N THR A 53 -1.48 -2.88 15.94
CA THR A 53 -2.52 -3.15 14.93
C THR A 53 -3.58 -4.17 15.38
N GLY A 54 -3.37 -4.86 16.49
CA GLY A 54 -4.30 -5.82 17.09
C GLY A 54 -5.31 -5.21 18.07
N GLY A 55 -5.28 -3.89 18.27
CA GLY A 55 -6.20 -3.18 19.17
C GLY A 55 -7.63 -3.03 18.62
N HIS A 56 -8.48 -2.32 19.37
CA HIS A 56 -9.86 -2.04 18.97
C HIS A 56 -9.97 -1.08 17.77
N GLU A 57 -9.00 -0.19 17.60
CA GLU A 57 -8.98 0.76 16.50
C GLU A 57 -8.41 0.10 15.24
N GLN A 58 -9.11 0.25 14.12
CA GLN A 58 -8.60 -0.19 12.82
C GLN A 58 -7.43 0.69 12.39
N MET A 59 -6.33 0.08 11.93
CA MET A 59 -5.17 0.80 11.43
C MET A 59 -5.15 0.83 9.90
N ALA A 60 -4.82 1.99 9.33
CA ALA A 60 -4.50 2.14 7.92
C ALA A 60 -2.99 2.03 7.71
N LEU A 61 -2.59 1.48 6.56
CA LEU A 61 -1.22 1.42 6.09
C LEU A 61 -1.06 2.35 4.88
N ARG A 62 0.06 3.06 4.84
CA ARG A 62 0.56 3.77 3.67
C ARG A 62 1.95 3.29 3.33
N VAL A 63 2.17 2.98 2.05
CA VAL A 63 3.48 2.69 1.48
C VAL A 63 3.84 3.79 0.50
N VAL A 64 4.95 4.49 0.73
CA VAL A 64 5.48 5.50 -0.18
C VAL A 64 6.72 4.96 -0.84
N LEU A 65 6.69 4.83 -2.16
CA LEU A 65 7.81 4.39 -2.99
C LEU A 65 8.35 5.60 -3.74
N THR A 66 9.67 5.84 -3.66
CA THR A 66 10.32 6.96 -4.35
C THR A 66 11.40 6.43 -5.29
N ASN A 67 11.36 6.87 -6.55
CA ASN A 67 12.33 6.51 -7.57
C ASN A 67 13.56 7.44 -7.56
N HIS A 68 14.53 7.17 -8.43
CA HIS A 68 15.76 7.94 -8.56
C HIS A 68 15.58 9.41 -8.97
N THR A 69 14.46 9.74 -9.61
CA THR A 69 14.16 11.12 -10.03
C THR A 69 13.40 11.90 -8.96
N GLY A 70 13.15 11.31 -7.79
CA GLY A 70 12.34 11.87 -6.71
C GLY A 70 10.83 11.71 -6.94
N GLY A 71 10.41 11.16 -8.08
CA GLY A 71 9.03 10.80 -8.33
C GLY A 71 8.55 9.75 -7.34
N SER A 72 7.39 9.98 -6.73
CA SER A 72 6.86 9.13 -5.67
C SER A 72 5.44 8.67 -5.94
N VAL A 73 5.10 7.49 -5.47
CA VAL A 73 3.74 6.92 -5.48
C VAL A 73 3.37 6.49 -4.07
N SER A 74 2.16 6.84 -3.65
CA SER A 74 1.57 6.43 -2.37
C SER A 74 0.56 5.32 -2.63
N VAL A 75 0.68 4.24 -1.88
CA VAL A 75 -0.22 3.09 -1.92
C VAL A 75 -0.84 2.91 -0.55
N ASP A 76 -2.15 3.06 -0.47
CA ASP A 76 -2.88 3.08 0.80
C ASP A 76 -3.79 1.86 0.94
N TYR A 77 -3.87 1.35 2.17
CA TYR A 77 -4.81 0.32 2.60
C TYR A 77 -5.49 0.80 3.87
N ASN A 78 -6.81 0.78 3.89
CA ASN A 78 -7.53 1.29 5.07
C ASN A 78 -7.65 0.27 6.21
N ARG A 79 -7.26 -0.99 5.98
CA ARG A 79 -7.14 -2.00 7.03
C ARG A 79 -5.82 -2.76 6.91
N PHE A 80 -4.99 -2.62 7.94
CA PHE A 80 -3.72 -3.31 8.12
C PHE A 80 -3.63 -3.86 9.54
N GLN A 81 -3.44 -5.17 9.66
CA GLN A 81 -3.31 -5.86 10.93
C GLN A 81 -2.29 -6.99 10.82
N VAL A 82 -1.51 -7.16 11.87
CA VAL A 82 -0.50 -8.21 12.03
C VAL A 82 -0.93 -9.12 13.17
N GLY A 83 -1.04 -10.43 12.89
CA GLY A 83 -1.37 -11.46 13.89
C GLY A 83 -0.30 -11.60 14.96
N SER A 84 -0.56 -12.45 15.97
CA SER A 84 0.44 -12.74 17.01
C SER A 84 1.58 -13.59 16.47
N GLU A 85 2.61 -13.82 17.28
CA GLU A 85 3.73 -14.71 16.91
C GLU A 85 3.26 -16.16 16.72
N GLU A 86 2.26 -16.63 17.49
CA GLU A 86 1.64 -17.95 17.32
C GLU A 86 0.84 -18.09 16.01
N GLU A 87 0.39 -16.96 15.47
CA GLU A 87 -0.18 -16.88 14.12
C GLU A 87 0.87 -16.50 13.06
N PHE A 88 2.15 -16.60 13.40
CA PHE A 88 3.28 -16.29 12.51
C PHE A 88 3.25 -14.88 11.96
N PHE A 89 2.78 -13.92 12.76
CA PHE A 89 2.59 -12.53 12.37
C PHE A 89 1.75 -12.35 11.10
N LYS A 90 0.77 -13.24 10.86
CA LYS A 90 -0.05 -13.26 9.64
C LYS A 90 -0.60 -11.88 9.25
N LEU A 91 -0.46 -11.53 7.97
CA LEU A 91 -0.93 -10.25 7.43
C LEU A 91 -2.42 -10.26 7.10
N THR A 92 -3.13 -9.30 7.68
CA THR A 92 -4.48 -8.93 7.26
C THR A 92 -4.44 -7.57 6.58
N LEU A 93 -4.77 -7.54 5.29
CA LEU A 93 -4.77 -6.34 4.45
C LEU A 93 -6.09 -6.26 3.69
N ARG A 94 -6.84 -5.16 3.83
CA ARG A 94 -8.11 -4.93 3.12
C ARG A 94 -8.26 -3.46 2.73
N GLU A 95 -9.31 -3.18 1.95
CA GLU A 95 -9.70 -1.82 1.58
C GLU A 95 -8.57 -1.09 0.89
N PHE A 96 -8.16 -1.60 -0.27
CA PHE A 96 -7.18 -0.94 -1.11
C PHE A 96 -7.72 0.42 -1.59
N LEU A 97 -6.93 1.46 -1.37
CA LEU A 97 -7.23 2.85 -1.75
C LEU A 97 -6.14 3.46 -2.64
N GLY A 98 -5.15 2.66 -3.07
CA GLY A 98 -4.08 3.12 -3.94
C GLY A 98 -4.51 3.28 -5.41
N PRO A 99 -3.59 3.73 -6.27
CA PRO A 99 -3.84 3.81 -7.70
C PRO A 99 -4.14 2.43 -8.32
N PRO A 100 -5.04 2.31 -9.32
CA PRO A 100 -5.31 1.04 -9.98
C PRO A 100 -4.04 0.36 -10.47
N GLY A 101 -3.93 -0.94 -10.22
CA GLY A 101 -2.75 -1.73 -10.61
C GLY A 101 -1.52 -1.55 -9.71
N TRP A 102 -1.66 -0.91 -8.55
CA TRP A 102 -0.61 -0.82 -7.52
C TRP A 102 -0.99 -1.61 -6.27
N GLU A 103 -1.46 -2.85 -6.43
CA GLU A 103 -1.99 -3.68 -5.32
C GLU A 103 -1.01 -4.79 -4.90
N ALA A 104 0.28 -4.63 -5.20
CA ALA A 104 1.27 -5.71 -5.08
C ALA A 104 1.33 -6.34 -3.68
N LEU A 105 1.23 -5.54 -2.61
CA LEU A 105 1.28 -6.04 -1.24
C LEU A 105 0.05 -6.91 -0.87
N SER A 106 -1.06 -6.77 -1.58
CA SER A 106 -2.26 -7.61 -1.39
C SER A 106 -2.00 -9.09 -1.64
N ASN A 107 -0.95 -9.43 -2.40
CA ASN A 107 -0.50 -10.80 -2.60
C ASN A 107 -0.11 -11.51 -1.29
N GLY A 108 0.37 -10.76 -0.29
CA GLY A 108 0.71 -11.29 1.04
C GLY A 108 -0.47 -11.43 1.99
N HIS A 109 -1.69 -11.04 1.59
CA HIS A 109 -2.85 -11.16 2.48
C HIS A 109 -3.10 -12.61 2.89
N ASN A 110 -3.33 -12.84 4.19
CA ASN A 110 -3.49 -14.14 4.82
C ASN A 110 -2.27 -15.06 4.66
N CYS A 111 -1.07 -14.49 4.57
CA CYS A 111 0.19 -15.24 4.62
C CYS A 111 0.91 -14.95 5.93
N GLY A 112 1.64 -15.95 6.44
CA GLY A 112 2.56 -15.77 7.55
C GLY A 112 3.74 -14.89 7.14
N PHE A 113 4.41 -14.30 8.11
CA PHE A 113 5.70 -13.66 7.87
C PHE A 113 6.74 -14.77 7.69
N THR A 114 7.68 -14.60 6.76
CA THR A 114 8.73 -15.59 6.46
C THR A 114 10.09 -14.90 6.49
N THR A 115 11.06 -15.56 7.12
CA THR A 115 12.50 -15.20 7.11
C THR A 115 13.32 -16.40 6.64
N PHE A 116 14.62 -16.18 6.37
CA PHE A 116 15.47 -17.25 5.83
C PHE A 116 15.60 -18.47 6.76
N ASP A 117 15.33 -18.31 8.05
CA ASP A 117 15.41 -19.34 9.09
C ASP A 117 14.05 -19.89 9.55
N GLN A 118 12.94 -19.34 9.03
CA GLN A 118 11.57 -19.66 9.45
C GLN A 118 10.63 -19.56 8.25
N ASP A 119 10.26 -20.71 7.67
CA ASP A 119 9.43 -20.80 6.46
C ASP A 119 7.93 -20.94 6.75
N HIS A 120 7.16 -19.92 6.36
CA HIS A 120 5.73 -19.78 6.64
C HIS A 120 4.94 -19.29 5.42
N ASP A 121 5.56 -19.40 4.23
CA ASP A 121 4.93 -19.00 2.98
C ASP A 121 4.12 -20.17 2.38
N LYS A 122 3.72 -20.05 1.11
CA LYS A 122 2.86 -21.04 0.44
C LYS A 122 3.58 -21.74 -0.71
N ASP A 123 4.86 -21.47 -0.88
CA ASP A 123 5.70 -22.11 -1.89
C ASP A 123 6.27 -23.44 -1.33
N GLU A 124 6.90 -24.23 -2.19
CA GLU A 124 7.61 -25.45 -1.77
C GLU A 124 9.04 -25.11 -1.28
N GLU A 125 9.60 -24.01 -1.78
CA GLU A 125 10.89 -23.47 -1.34
C GLU A 125 10.70 -22.24 -0.45
N ASN A 126 11.67 -21.96 0.43
CA ASN A 126 11.61 -20.77 1.28
C ASN A 126 11.82 -19.49 0.45
N CYS A 127 10.75 -18.71 0.26
CA CYS A 127 10.78 -17.46 -0.51
C CYS A 127 11.75 -16.43 0.05
N ALA A 128 11.93 -16.36 1.38
CA ALA A 128 12.89 -15.45 2.00
C ALA A 128 14.34 -15.81 1.65
N VAL A 129 14.65 -17.10 1.50
CA VAL A 129 15.94 -17.53 0.96
C VAL A 129 16.05 -17.07 -0.48
N THR A 130 15.14 -17.47 -1.37
CA THR A 130 15.23 -17.20 -2.82
C THR A 130 15.31 -15.70 -3.14
N TYR A 131 14.50 -14.87 -2.49
CA TYR A 131 14.38 -13.43 -2.77
C TYR A 131 15.08 -12.52 -1.75
N ARG A 132 15.96 -13.10 -0.92
CA ARG A 132 16.92 -12.37 -0.06
C ARG A 132 16.31 -11.27 0.79
N GLY A 133 15.15 -11.55 1.37
CA GLY A 133 14.38 -10.60 2.16
C GLY A 133 13.61 -11.28 3.29
N ALA A 134 12.60 -10.58 3.79
CA ALA A 134 11.62 -11.14 4.71
C ALA A 134 10.28 -10.42 4.55
N GLY A 135 9.18 -11.13 4.70
CA GLY A 135 7.88 -10.53 4.52
C GLY A 135 6.74 -11.54 4.52
N TRP A 136 5.56 -11.05 4.19
CA TRP A 136 4.38 -11.89 4.00
C TRP A 136 4.35 -12.47 2.59
N TYR A 137 5.17 -13.48 2.35
CA TYR A 137 5.27 -14.15 1.06
C TYR A 137 4.10 -15.12 0.85
N SER A 138 3.60 -15.17 -0.39
CA SER A 138 2.69 -16.22 -0.86
C SER A 138 3.49 -17.29 -1.60
N ALA A 139 3.53 -17.27 -2.93
CA ALA A 139 4.35 -18.13 -3.77
C ALA A 139 4.86 -17.35 -5.01
N CYS A 140 5.85 -16.46 -4.89
CA CYS A 140 6.43 -15.94 -3.65
C CYS A 140 5.95 -14.52 -3.36
N HIS A 141 6.17 -13.56 -4.24
CA HIS A 141 5.77 -12.17 -3.96
C HIS A 141 5.41 -11.37 -5.19
N ARG A 142 4.63 -10.31 -4.96
CA ARG A 142 4.56 -9.14 -5.85
C ARG A 142 5.22 -7.89 -5.26
N ALA A 143 5.51 -7.89 -3.95
CA ALA A 143 6.26 -6.82 -3.30
C ALA A 143 7.32 -7.44 -2.38
N ASN A 144 8.55 -6.92 -2.44
CA ASN A 144 9.68 -7.37 -1.62
C ASN A 144 10.38 -6.17 -0.99
N LEU A 145 9.66 -5.39 -0.18
CA LEU A 145 10.16 -4.12 0.37
C LEU A 145 11.36 -4.27 1.32
N ASN A 146 11.60 -5.49 1.78
CA ASN A 146 12.69 -5.88 2.67
C ASN A 146 13.83 -6.62 1.95
N GLY A 147 13.80 -6.68 0.62
CA GLY A 147 14.88 -7.25 -0.18
C GLY A 147 16.15 -6.41 -0.19
N LEU A 148 17.08 -6.80 -1.04
CA LEU A 148 18.39 -6.21 -1.22
C LEU A 148 18.29 -4.77 -1.75
N ASN A 149 19.08 -3.86 -1.17
CA ASN A 149 19.05 -2.45 -1.54
C ASN A 149 19.97 -2.16 -2.72
N TYR A 150 19.60 -2.61 -3.92
CA TYR A 150 20.39 -2.40 -5.14
C TYR A 150 20.32 -0.96 -5.66
N ASN A 151 19.41 -0.14 -5.13
CA ASN A 151 19.27 1.27 -5.49
C ASN A 151 19.14 1.47 -7.01
N GLY A 152 18.16 0.81 -7.64
CA GLY A 152 17.89 0.92 -9.08
C GLY A 152 17.72 -0.41 -9.80
N PHE A 153 17.99 -0.38 -11.10
CA PHE A 153 17.94 -1.58 -11.93
C PHE A 153 19.02 -2.58 -11.53
N HIS A 154 18.68 -3.86 -11.59
CA HIS A 154 19.58 -4.97 -11.27
C HIS A 154 19.30 -6.17 -12.19
N GLU A 155 20.28 -7.07 -12.31
CA GLU A 155 20.22 -8.22 -13.23
C GLU A 155 19.52 -9.44 -12.62
N SER A 156 19.47 -9.53 -11.29
CA SER A 156 18.85 -10.63 -10.57
C SER A 156 17.32 -10.50 -10.59
N TYR A 157 16.63 -11.59 -10.21
CA TYR A 157 15.18 -11.67 -10.31
C TYR A 157 14.52 -11.48 -8.95
N GLY A 158 13.88 -10.34 -8.74
CA GLY A 158 12.92 -10.10 -7.66
C GLY A 158 13.50 -9.92 -6.25
N ASP A 159 14.81 -10.01 -6.10
CA ASP A 159 15.51 -10.01 -4.81
C ASP A 159 15.84 -8.60 -4.28
N GLY A 160 15.51 -7.55 -5.03
CA GLY A 160 15.66 -6.16 -4.63
C GLY A 160 14.53 -5.61 -3.75
N ILE A 161 14.53 -4.29 -3.49
CA ILE A 161 13.38 -3.58 -2.90
C ILE A 161 12.27 -3.46 -3.96
N GLU A 162 11.49 -4.51 -4.13
CA GLU A 162 10.57 -4.62 -5.28
C GLU A 162 9.14 -4.16 -5.01
N TRP A 163 8.55 -3.54 -6.02
CA TRP A 163 7.09 -3.44 -6.20
C TRP A 163 6.77 -3.83 -7.64
N SER A 164 6.31 -5.06 -7.86
CA SER A 164 6.28 -5.62 -9.21
C SER A 164 5.09 -5.18 -10.04
N GLN A 165 3.96 -4.93 -9.39
CA GLN A 165 2.73 -4.47 -10.05
C GLN A 165 2.71 -2.93 -10.11
N ARG A 166 3.01 -2.35 -11.28
CA ARG A 166 3.14 -0.89 -11.48
C ARG A 166 2.10 -0.36 -12.47
N GLY A 167 0.84 -0.32 -12.04
CA GLY A 167 -0.25 0.15 -12.91
C GLY A 167 -0.52 -0.80 -14.07
N SER A 168 -0.53 -0.26 -15.29
CA SER A 168 -0.78 -1.02 -16.53
C SER A 168 0.48 -1.64 -17.16
N ASP A 169 1.66 -1.41 -16.59
CA ASP A 169 2.95 -1.73 -17.23
C ASP A 169 3.35 -3.22 -17.13
N GLY A 170 2.45 -4.06 -16.62
CA GLY A 170 2.72 -5.46 -16.32
C GLY A 170 3.51 -5.65 -15.01
N LEU A 171 4.04 -6.87 -14.81
CA LEU A 171 4.88 -7.19 -13.66
C LEU A 171 6.36 -6.99 -13.99
N ARG A 172 7.11 -6.33 -13.10
CA ARG A 172 8.57 -6.13 -13.20
C ARG A 172 9.29 -6.51 -11.91
N TYR A 173 10.45 -7.13 -12.01
CA TYR A 173 11.19 -7.69 -10.87
C TYR A 173 12.68 -7.32 -10.89
N ASP A 174 13.03 -6.34 -11.72
CA ASP A 174 14.39 -5.94 -12.06
C ASP A 174 14.70 -4.51 -11.58
N TYR A 175 13.92 -3.97 -10.63
CA TYR A 175 14.11 -2.60 -10.14
C TYR A 175 13.83 -2.45 -8.65
N SER A 176 14.93 -2.30 -7.91
CA SER A 176 14.95 -1.98 -6.49
C SER A 176 14.71 -0.50 -6.26
N TYR A 177 13.62 -0.15 -5.56
CA TYR A 177 13.32 1.24 -5.23
C TYR A 177 14.42 1.86 -4.34
N PRO A 178 14.95 3.05 -4.69
CA PRO A 178 15.95 3.78 -3.90
C PRO A 178 15.52 4.13 -2.49
N SER A 179 14.22 4.36 -2.30
CA SER A 179 13.63 4.71 -1.02
C SER A 179 12.20 4.15 -0.93
N VAL A 180 11.90 3.54 0.20
CA VAL A 180 10.53 3.15 0.57
C VAL A 180 10.28 3.46 2.04
N GLN A 181 9.05 3.86 2.34
CA GLN A 181 8.56 3.96 3.72
C GLN A 181 7.22 3.24 3.85
N MET A 182 7.07 2.46 4.91
CA MET A 182 5.79 1.95 5.37
C MET A 182 5.40 2.67 6.65
N MET A 183 4.16 3.14 6.73
CA MET A 183 3.67 3.91 7.86
C MET A 183 2.24 3.52 8.20
N ILE A 184 1.90 3.57 9.48
CA ILE A 184 0.54 3.28 9.95
C ILE A 184 -0.05 4.45 10.75
N ARG A 185 -1.37 4.52 10.77
CA ARG A 185 -2.14 5.42 11.65
C ARG A 185 -3.54 4.83 11.89
N PRO A 186 -4.28 5.29 12.91
CA PRO A 186 -5.70 4.99 13.01
C PRO A 186 -6.43 5.32 11.70
N ALA A 187 -7.21 4.37 11.19
CA ALA A 187 -7.95 4.52 9.95
C ALA A 187 -9.03 5.59 10.11
N PRO A 188 -9.20 6.51 9.15
CA PRO A 188 -10.32 7.43 9.17
C PRO A 188 -11.64 6.64 9.13
N PRO A 189 -12.71 7.13 9.80
CA PRO A 189 -14.02 6.52 9.71
C PRO A 189 -14.44 6.39 8.24
N GLN A 190 -14.81 5.18 7.83
CA GLN A 190 -15.37 4.96 6.50
C GLN A 190 -16.72 5.70 6.43
N ILE A 191 -16.77 6.83 5.71
CA ILE A 191 -18.04 7.48 5.40
C ILE A 191 -18.75 6.55 4.41
N ASP A 192 -19.76 5.82 4.90
CA ASP A 192 -20.57 4.94 4.07
C ASP A 192 -21.32 5.77 3.03
N ARG A 193 -20.76 5.82 1.81
CA ARG A 193 -21.38 6.51 0.66
C ARG A 193 -22.65 5.81 0.17
N ARG A 194 -23.09 4.70 0.80
CA ARG A 194 -24.33 3.99 0.46
C ARG A 194 -25.60 4.64 0.99
N SER A 195 -25.52 5.70 1.79
CA SER A 195 -26.72 6.41 2.29
C SER A 195 -27.25 7.52 1.36
N ASN A 196 -26.60 7.78 0.22
CA ASN A 196 -27.03 8.83 -0.71
C ASN A 196 -27.68 8.29 -1.99
N THR A 197 -28.61 7.34 -1.86
CA THR A 197 -29.68 7.19 -2.86
C THR A 197 -30.83 8.11 -2.45
N SER A 198 -30.71 9.39 -2.82
CA SER A 198 -31.83 10.31 -2.81
C SER A 198 -32.95 9.72 -3.67
N SER A 199 -34.10 9.49 -3.04
CA SER A 199 -35.40 9.23 -3.66
C SER A 199 -35.60 10.07 -4.92
N LYS A 200 -35.75 9.40 -6.08
CA LYS A 200 -36.37 10.03 -7.25
C LYS A 200 -37.78 10.49 -6.86
N PRO A 201 -38.16 11.75 -7.04
CA PRO A 201 -39.56 12.11 -7.03
C PRO A 201 -40.20 11.57 -8.31
N SER A 202 -41.12 10.62 -8.17
CA SER A 202 -42.07 10.27 -9.21
C SER A 202 -43.04 11.45 -9.38
N GLY A 203 -43.12 12.03 -10.58
CA GLY A 203 -44.05 13.12 -10.84
C GLY A 203 -44.21 13.41 -12.33
N ASP A 204 -45.23 12.78 -12.91
CA ASP A 204 -45.79 13.06 -14.23
C ASP A 204 -46.05 14.55 -14.47
N TRP A 205 -45.37 15.16 -15.45
CA TRP A 205 -45.81 16.40 -16.08
C TRP A 205 -45.65 16.33 -17.60
N LYS A 206 -46.63 15.68 -18.25
CA LYS A 206 -46.99 16.00 -19.64
C LYS A 206 -48.42 16.52 -19.69
N ARG A 207 -48.53 17.71 -20.30
CA ARG A 207 -49.72 18.36 -20.89
C ARG A 207 -50.73 19.03 -19.97
N LYS A 208 -50.73 20.37 -20.03
CA LYS A 208 -51.88 21.22 -20.41
C LYS A 208 -51.36 22.63 -20.74
N SER A 209 -51.31 22.96 -22.03
CA SER A 209 -52.20 23.94 -22.70
C SER A 209 -51.94 25.38 -22.24
N ALA A 210 -51.22 26.17 -23.04
CA ALA A 210 -51.82 27.07 -24.04
C ALA A 210 -52.38 28.36 -23.43
N GLN A 211 -52.10 29.47 -24.12
CA GLN A 211 -52.73 30.79 -23.97
C GLN A 211 -52.06 31.79 -23.01
N ARG A 212 -50.97 32.43 -23.48
CA ARG A 212 -50.91 33.89 -23.38
C ARG A 212 -50.33 34.47 -24.66
N LYS A 213 -51.23 35.16 -25.37
CA LYS A 213 -51.07 35.79 -26.68
C LYS A 213 -50.07 36.94 -26.64
N ARG A 214 -49.37 37.09 -27.78
CA ARG A 214 -49.17 38.32 -28.58
C ARG A 214 -48.79 39.61 -27.83
N ASN A 215 -47.57 40.08 -28.11
CA ASN A 215 -47.28 41.37 -28.77
C ASN A 215 -45.79 41.66 -28.60
N ASN A 216 -44.98 41.62 -29.66
CA ASN A 216 -44.70 42.83 -30.44
C ASN A 216 -43.79 42.51 -31.66
N THR A 217 -44.02 43.29 -32.68
CA THR A 217 -43.60 43.24 -34.08
C THR A 217 -42.16 43.67 -34.35
N SER A 218 -41.54 43.01 -35.35
CA SER A 218 -40.68 43.53 -36.43
C SER A 218 -39.57 44.56 -36.15
N ALA A 219 -38.35 44.26 -36.61
CA ALA A 219 -37.68 45.03 -37.67
C ALA A 219 -36.40 44.31 -38.15
N SER A 220 -36.27 44.23 -39.47
CA SER A 220 -35.08 43.90 -40.25
C SER A 220 -33.93 44.89 -40.00
N TRP A 221 -32.68 44.50 -40.27
CA TRP A 221 -31.82 45.05 -41.34
C TRP A 221 -30.46 44.33 -41.36
N VAL A 222 -30.00 44.08 -42.58
CA VAL A 222 -28.75 43.42 -43.03
C VAL A 222 -27.61 44.47 -43.07
N PRO A 223 -26.34 44.09 -43.30
CA PRO A 223 -25.84 43.92 -44.68
C PRO A 223 -25.13 42.58 -44.94
#